data_AF-A0A7C6YPD3-F1
#
_entry.id   AF-A0A7C6YPD3-F1
#
_cell.length_a   1.000
_cell.length_b   1.000
_cell.length_c   1.000
_cell.angle_alpha   90.00
_cell.angle_beta   90.00
_cell.angle_gamma   90.00
#
_symmetry.space_group_name_H-M   'P 1'
#
loop_
_entity.id
_entity.type
_entity.pdbx_description
1 polymer ?
#
loop_
_entity_poly.entity_id
_entity_poly.type
_entity_poly.pdbx_seq_one_letter_code
_entity_poly.pdbx_strand_id
1 'polypeptide(L)'
;TNMSVGMAGLAFLCVLYGVCPQLLYNRLPFTLDYTPYTFDHVISTLQLVLAVFMIFWALRSRLLPHKAISLDFDWFYRKPFVTFVWWVVQVICRIKDSFGVWGNAALAKVIPFFNNPVKWLPQTIEGPPSAVYDDNKYRLPIGVTVFMGVFLFVLLFSSVCF
;
A
#
# COMPACT_ATOMS: atom_id res chain seq x y z
N THR A 1 -2.27 32.07 17.96
CA THR A 1 -2.81 33.00 16.95
C THR A 1 -3.26 32.29 15.69
N ASN A 2 -2.41 31.49 15.02
CA ASN A 2 -2.78 30.79 13.77
C ASN A 2 -4.03 29.88 13.90
N MET A 3 -4.18 29.16 15.01
CA MET A 3 -5.34 28.29 15.27
C MET A 3 -6.66 29.07 15.43
N SER A 4 -6.66 30.13 16.23
CA SER A 4 -7.86 30.95 16.48
C SER A 4 -8.35 31.66 15.23
N VAL A 5 -7.43 32.10 14.36
CA VAL A 5 -7.77 32.71 13.07
C VAL A 5 -8.45 31.68 12.15
N GLY A 6 -7.95 30.44 12.09
CA GLY A 6 -8.59 29.37 11.33
C GLY A 6 -10.00 29.02 11.85
N MET A 7 -10.17 28.94 13.18
CA MET A 7 -11.47 28.69 13.79
C MET A 7 -12.45 29.84 13.57
N ALA A 8 -11.99 31.09 13.68
CA ALA A 8 -12.81 32.27 13.41
C ALA A 8 -13.25 32.34 11.94
N GLY A 9 -12.36 32.00 11.00
CA GLY A 9 -12.68 31.91 9.59
C GLY A 9 -13.77 30.87 9.30
N LEU A 10 -13.61 29.65 9.83
CA LEU A 10 -14.62 28.59 9.68
C LEU A 10 -15.96 28.98 10.33
N ALA A 11 -15.95 29.56 11.54
CA ALA A 11 -17.16 30.02 12.20
C ALA A 11 -17.90 31.08 11.38
N PHE A 12 -17.15 32.03 10.80
CA PHE A 12 -17.71 33.02 9.90
C PHE A 12 -18.37 32.39 8.67
N LEU A 13 -17.70 31.41 8.04
CA LEU A 13 -18.29 30.66 6.92
C LEU A 13 -19.57 29.91 7.32
N CYS A 14 -19.58 29.23 8.48
CA CYS A 14 -20.75 28.52 8.98
C CYS A 14 -21.95 29.45 9.18
N VAL A 15 -21.74 30.62 9.78
CA VAL A 15 -22.81 31.60 9.97
C VAL A 15 -23.28 32.17 8.62
N LEU A 16 -22.34 32.49 7.73
CA LEU A 16 -22.64 33.05 6.41
C LEU A 16 -23.51 32.11 5.56
N TYR A 17 -23.15 30.83 5.47
CA TYR A 17 -23.93 29.85 4.72
C TYR A 17 -25.21 29.42 5.45
N GLY A 18 -25.23 29.47 6.78
CA GLY A 18 -26.44 29.24 7.57
C GLY A 18 -27.50 30.30 7.33
N VAL A 19 -27.14 31.59 7.43
CA VAL A 19 -28.09 32.70 7.26
C VAL A 19 -28.48 32.91 5.80
N CYS A 20 -27.53 32.75 4.87
CA CYS A 20 -27.73 32.99 3.44
C CYS A 20 -27.51 31.71 2.61
N PRO A 21 -28.42 30.73 2.66
CA PRO A 21 -28.28 29.46 1.94
C PRO A 21 -28.31 29.64 0.40
N GLN A 22 -28.86 30.76 -0.07
CA GLN A 22 -28.91 31.12 -1.49
C GLN A 22 -27.52 31.17 -2.16
N LEU A 23 -26.46 31.50 -1.40
CA LEU A 23 -25.08 31.49 -1.89
C LEU A 23 -24.66 30.12 -2.43
N LEU A 24 -25.15 29.05 -1.80
CA LEU A 24 -24.88 27.69 -2.25
C LEU A 24 -25.84 27.29 -3.37
N TYR A 25 -27.13 27.59 -3.23
CA TYR A 25 -28.15 27.22 -4.22
C TYR A 25 -27.95 27.86 -5.60
N ASN A 26 -27.44 29.09 -5.67
CA ASN A 26 -27.11 29.75 -6.93
C ASN A 26 -26.00 29.05 -7.74
N ARG A 27 -25.23 28.14 -7.11
CA ARG A 27 -24.17 27.37 -7.78
C ARG A 27 -24.62 26.01 -8.26
N LEU A 28 -25.85 25.60 -7.93
CA LEU A 28 -26.36 24.32 -8.36
C LEU A 28 -26.80 24.40 -9.84
N PRO A 29 -26.46 23.39 -10.67
CA PRO A 29 -26.82 23.37 -12.09
C PRO A 29 -28.30 23.04 -12.34
N PHE A 30 -29.05 22.66 -11.30
CA PHE A 30 -30.47 22.32 -11.37
C PHE A 30 -31.28 23.31 -10.54
N THR A 31 -32.46 23.70 -11.04
CA THR A 31 -33.40 24.57 -10.33
C THR A 31 -34.04 23.83 -9.16
N LEU A 32 -33.83 24.32 -7.95
CA LEU A 32 -34.41 23.80 -6.71
C LEU A 32 -35.34 24.85 -6.11
N ASP A 33 -36.64 24.62 -6.19
CA ASP A 33 -37.66 25.45 -5.53
C ASP A 33 -37.86 24.99 -4.08
N TYR A 34 -36.78 25.05 -3.28
CA TYR A 34 -36.83 24.74 -1.85
C TYR A 34 -36.56 25.99 -1.02
N THR A 35 -37.52 26.34 -0.16
CA THR A 35 -37.40 27.47 0.77
C THR A 35 -37.02 26.95 2.16
N PRO A 36 -35.74 27.04 2.58
CA PRO A 36 -35.28 26.42 3.82
C PRO A 36 -35.90 27.02 5.09
N TYR A 37 -36.24 28.31 5.05
CA TYR A 37 -36.82 29.04 6.18
C TYR A 37 -38.30 29.32 5.94
N THR A 38 -39.12 28.27 5.97
CA THR A 38 -40.58 28.43 6.09
C THR A 38 -41.01 28.39 7.55
N PHE A 39 -42.16 29.00 7.85
CA PHE A 39 -42.73 28.99 9.19
C PHE A 39 -42.90 27.57 9.74
N ASP A 40 -43.38 26.63 8.91
CA ASP A 40 -43.61 25.25 9.32
C ASP A 40 -42.31 24.53 9.73
N HIS A 41 -41.24 24.68 8.94
CA HIS A 41 -39.93 24.09 9.23
C HIS A 41 -39.33 24.66 10.52
N VAL A 42 -39.43 25.99 10.71
CA VAL A 42 -38.87 26.66 11.90
C VAL A 42 -39.64 26.27 13.16
N ILE A 43 -40.97 26.20 13.09
CA ILE A 43 -41.79 25.82 14.25
C ILE A 43 -41.55 24.36 14.62
N SER A 44 -41.51 23.45 13.65
CA SER A 44 -41.27 22.03 13.91
C SER A 44 -39.88 21.77 14.52
N THR A 45 -38.85 22.45 14.02
CA THR A 45 -37.50 22.37 14.60
C THR A 45 -37.44 22.98 16.00
N LEU A 46 -38.10 24.12 16.23
CA LEU A 46 -38.19 24.74 17.56
C LEU A 46 -38.93 23.84 18.55
N GLN A 47 -40.05 23.22 18.14
CA GLN A 47 -40.78 22.24 18.96
C GLN A 47 -39.90 21.06 19.37
N LEU A 48 -39.12 20.50 18.44
CA LEU A 48 -38.20 19.39 18.70
C LEU A 48 -37.09 19.81 19.67
N VAL A 49 -36.48 20.97 19.46
CA VAL A 49 -35.44 21.51 20.36
C VAL A 49 -36.00 21.77 21.77
N LEU A 50 -37.20 22.35 21.87
CA LEU A 50 -37.86 22.57 23.18
C LEU A 50 -38.21 21.25 23.88
N ALA A 51 -38.69 20.26 23.14
CA ALA A 51 -39.01 18.95 23.71
C ALA A 51 -37.75 18.26 24.28
N VAL A 52 -36.66 18.25 23.51
CA VAL A 52 -35.38 17.71 23.97
C VAL A 52 -34.84 18.52 25.14
N PHE A 53 -34.91 19.85 25.08
CA PHE A 53 -34.50 20.72 26.19
C PHE A 53 -35.26 20.40 27.48
N MET A 54 -36.58 20.20 27.43
CA MET A 54 -37.38 19.81 28.59
C MET A 54 -36.94 18.46 29.17
N ILE A 55 -36.68 17.47 28.32
CA ILE A 55 -36.18 16.15 28.76
C ILE A 55 -34.83 16.30 29.45
N PHE A 56 -33.87 17.00 28.83
CA PHE A 56 -32.55 17.24 29.41
C PHE A 56 -32.62 18.03 30.71
N TRP A 57 -33.49 19.04 30.78
CA TRP A 57 -33.71 19.83 31.98
C TRP A 57 -34.25 18.96 33.13
N ALA A 58 -35.22 18.08 32.85
CA ALA A 58 -35.74 17.12 33.82
C ALA A 58 -34.67 16.09 34.27
N LEU A 59 -33.82 15.62 33.36
CA LEU A 59 -32.77 14.64 33.66
C LEU A 59 -31.45 15.27 34.16
N ARG A 60 -31.37 16.59 34.32
CA ARG A 60 -30.16 17.32 34.76
C ARG A 60 -29.47 16.69 35.97
N SER A 61 -30.23 16.20 36.95
CA SER A 61 -29.71 15.57 38.17
C SER A 61 -29.03 14.23 37.91
N ARG A 62 -29.41 13.51 36.84
CA ARG A 62 -28.79 12.24 36.42
C ARG A 62 -27.59 12.44 35.50
N LEU A 63 -27.53 13.56 34.77
CA LEU A 63 -26.45 13.89 33.83
C LEU A 63 -25.24 14.57 34.47
N LEU A 64 -25.17 14.63 35.81
CA LEU A 64 -24.00 15.16 36.51
C LEU A 64 -22.74 14.38 36.08
N PRO A 65 -21.61 15.06 35.85
CA PRO A 65 -20.37 14.40 35.43
C PRO A 65 -19.86 13.52 36.57
N HIS A 66 -19.96 12.21 36.39
CA HIS A 66 -19.33 11.23 37.26
C HIS A 66 -17.89 11.04 36.80
N LYS A 67 -16.97 10.75 37.71
CA LYS A 67 -15.56 10.40 37.38
C LYS A 67 -15.50 8.99 36.78
N ALA A 68 -16.09 8.81 35.60
CA ALA A 68 -16.02 7.62 34.80
C ALA A 68 -15.47 8.00 33.42
N ILE A 69 -14.59 7.16 32.88
CA ILE A 69 -14.13 7.28 31.50
C ILE A 69 -15.31 6.86 30.62
N SER A 70 -15.86 7.78 29.82
CA SER A 70 -16.86 7.42 28.81
C SER A 70 -16.18 6.50 27.80
N LEU A 71 -16.57 5.22 27.80
CA LEU A 71 -16.05 4.23 26.87
C LEU A 71 -16.78 4.39 25.53
N ASP A 72 -16.49 5.48 24.83
CA ASP A 72 -17.04 5.78 23.52
C ASP A 72 -16.28 5.00 22.42
N PHE A 73 -16.68 5.18 21.15
CA PHE A 73 -15.98 4.61 19.98
C PHE A 73 -14.49 5.00 19.90
N ASP A 74 -14.04 6.03 20.62
CA ASP A 74 -12.61 6.39 20.76
C ASP A 74 -11.78 5.22 21.32
N TRP A 75 -12.36 4.38 22.18
CA TRP A 75 -11.68 3.18 22.68
C TRP A 75 -11.36 2.19 21.56
N PHE A 76 -12.24 2.06 20.57
CA PHE A 76 -12.05 1.20 19.40
C PHE A 76 -10.89 1.68 18.52
N TYR A 77 -10.71 3.01 18.40
CA TYR A 77 -9.55 3.55 17.71
C TYR A 77 -8.26 3.39 18.50
N ARG A 78 -8.29 3.51 19.83
CA ARG A 78 -7.07 3.46 20.65
C ARG A 78 -6.50 2.07 20.87
N LYS A 79 -7.35 1.07 21.14
CA LYS A 79 -6.88 -0.24 21.62
C LYS A 79 -6.87 -1.32 20.53
N PRO A 80 -8.01 -1.72 19.95
CA PRO A 80 -8.02 -2.83 19.00
C PRO A 80 -7.35 -2.44 17.69
N PHE A 81 -7.51 -1.20 17.21
CA PHE A 81 -6.88 -0.77 15.96
C PHE A 81 -5.34 -0.77 16.05
N VAL A 82 -4.76 -0.23 17.13
CA VAL A 82 -3.30 -0.25 17.33
C VAL A 82 -2.77 -1.68 17.42
N THR A 83 -3.47 -2.56 18.15
CA THR A 83 -3.08 -3.97 18.27
C THR A 83 -3.16 -4.69 16.92
N PHE A 84 -4.21 -4.42 16.14
CA PHE A 84 -4.40 -5.00 14.83
C PHE A 84 -3.31 -4.57 13.85
N VAL A 85 -3.01 -3.26 13.79
CA VAL A 85 -1.94 -2.74 12.94
C VAL A 85 -0.60 -3.37 13.32
N TRP A 86 -0.30 -3.45 14.62
CA TRP A 86 0.93 -4.09 15.08
C TRP A 86 1.00 -5.56 14.67
N TRP A 87 -0.10 -6.31 14.82
CA TRP A 87 -0.18 -7.71 14.38
C TRP A 87 0.05 -7.87 12.87
N VAL A 88 -0.58 -7.03 12.05
CA VAL A 88 -0.40 -7.05 10.58
C VAL A 88 1.06 -6.79 10.21
N VAL A 89 1.70 -5.80 10.84
CA VAL A 89 3.13 -5.51 10.60
C VAL A 89 4.01 -6.70 10.96
N GLN A 90 3.75 -7.36 12.10
CA GLN A 90 4.50 -8.55 12.50
C GLN A 90 4.34 -9.70 11.51
N VAL A 91 3.12 -9.92 10.98
CA VAL A 91 2.86 -10.95 9.96
C VAL A 91 3.64 -10.67 8.68
N ILE A 92 3.61 -9.42 8.19
CA ILE A 92 4.33 -9.02 6.98
C ILE A 92 5.84 -9.21 7.16
N CYS A 93 6.41 -8.79 8.30
CA CYS A 93 7.83 -8.98 8.59
C CYS A 93 8.20 -10.46 8.62
N ARG A 94 7.40 -11.32 9.27
CA ARG A 94 7.65 -12.77 9.31
C ARG A 94 7.64 -13.41 7.92
N ILE A 95 6.71 -13.00 7.07
CA ILE A 95 6.65 -13.48 5.69
C ILE A 95 7.92 -13.06 4.94
N LYS A 96 8.28 -11.78 5.00
CA LYS A 96 9.48 -11.24 4.34
C LYS A 96 10.74 -11.97 4.78
N ASP A 97 10.91 -12.17 6.08
CA ASP A 97 12.09 -12.83 6.64
C ASP A 97 12.15 -14.31 6.23
N SER A 98 10.99 -14.98 6.19
CA SER A 98 10.88 -16.37 5.71
C SER A 98 11.24 -16.51 4.23
N PHE A 99 10.77 -15.57 3.40
CA PHE A 99 11.15 -15.48 1.99
C PHE A 99 12.63 -15.17 1.81
N GLY A 100 13.22 -14.32 2.65
CA GLY A 100 14.65 -14.00 2.63
C GLY A 100 15.52 -15.23 2.93
N VAL A 101 15.16 -16.01 3.95
CA VAL A 101 15.89 -17.24 4.32
C VAL A 101 15.75 -18.31 3.23
N TRP A 102 14.53 -18.52 2.72
CA TRP A 102 14.29 -19.48 1.62
C TRP A 102 14.98 -19.06 0.32
N GLY A 103 14.91 -17.78 -0.04
CA GLY A 103 15.56 -17.22 -1.22
C GLY A 103 17.07 -17.36 -1.17
N ASN A 104 17.70 -17.03 -0.04
CA ASN A 104 19.14 -17.24 0.15
C ASN A 104 19.53 -18.72 0.09
N ALA A 105 18.72 -19.61 0.65
CA ALA A 105 18.97 -21.06 0.56
C ALA A 105 18.80 -21.61 -0.86
N ALA A 106 17.83 -21.11 -1.63
CA ALA A 106 17.64 -21.44 -3.03
C ALA A 106 18.81 -20.92 -3.89
N LEU A 107 19.21 -19.66 -3.69
CA LEU A 107 20.36 -19.06 -4.35
C LEU A 107 21.64 -19.86 -4.05
N ALA A 108 21.88 -20.26 -2.80
CA ALA A 108 23.04 -21.07 -2.44
C ALA A 108 23.10 -22.43 -3.17
N LYS A 109 21.95 -23.03 -3.52
CA LYS A 109 21.88 -24.26 -4.33
C LYS A 109 22.07 -24.01 -5.82
N VAL A 110 21.63 -22.86 -6.31
CA VAL A 110 21.63 -22.50 -7.73
C VAL A 110 22.97 -21.90 -8.18
N ILE A 111 23.61 -21.09 -7.35
CA ILE A 111 24.93 -20.46 -7.61
C ILE A 111 26.00 -21.46 -8.08
N PRO A 112 26.22 -22.65 -7.45
CA PRO A 112 27.26 -23.57 -7.89
C PRO A 112 27.01 -24.19 -9.28
N PHE A 113 25.76 -24.21 -9.74
CA PHE A 113 25.42 -24.64 -11.10
C PHE A 113 25.87 -23.59 -12.13
N PHE A 114 25.64 -22.31 -11.85
CA PHE A 114 26.02 -21.21 -12.75
C PHE A 114 27.52 -20.87 -12.70
N ASN A 115 28.19 -21.04 -11.57
CA ASN A 115 29.62 -20.76 -11.44
C ASN A 115 30.51 -21.67 -12.28
N ASN A 116 30.08 -22.91 -12.55
CA ASN A 116 30.79 -23.82 -13.44
C ASN A 116 29.81 -24.81 -14.12
N PRO A 117 29.17 -24.41 -15.23
CA PRO A 117 28.23 -25.26 -15.95
C PRO A 117 28.93 -26.49 -16.57
N VAL A 118 30.23 -26.39 -16.82
CA VAL A 118 31.05 -27.44 -17.46
C VAL A 118 31.41 -28.57 -16.49
N LYS A 119 31.20 -28.38 -15.19
CA LYS A 119 31.43 -29.42 -14.16
C LYS A 119 30.54 -30.66 -14.34
N TRP A 120 29.37 -30.49 -14.95
CA TRP A 120 28.37 -31.56 -15.13
C TRP A 120 28.48 -32.29 -16.48
N LEU A 121 29.38 -31.86 -17.35
CA LEU A 121 29.65 -32.49 -18.64
C LEU A 121 30.81 -33.48 -18.50
N PRO A 122 30.85 -34.57 -19.29
CA PRO A 122 32.01 -35.47 -19.31
C PRO A 122 33.24 -34.68 -19.77
N GLN A 123 34.20 -34.50 -18.86
CA GLN A 123 35.40 -33.69 -19.11
C GLN A 123 36.51 -34.58 -19.69
N THR A 124 37.12 -34.15 -20.79
CA THR A 124 38.23 -34.85 -21.47
C THR A 124 39.61 -34.41 -20.96
N ILE A 125 39.66 -33.66 -19.84
CA ILE A 125 40.85 -32.95 -19.36
C ILE A 125 41.32 -33.56 -18.04
N GLU A 126 42.62 -33.83 -17.91
CA GLU A 126 43.21 -34.40 -16.69
C GLU A 126 43.25 -33.37 -15.55
N GLY A 127 42.57 -33.67 -14.44
CA GLY A 127 42.66 -32.91 -13.18
C GLY A 127 41.30 -32.60 -12.52
N PRO A 128 41.27 -32.26 -11.23
CA PRO A 128 40.02 -32.02 -10.51
C PRO A 128 39.26 -30.79 -11.07
N PRO A 129 37.93 -30.83 -11.18
CA PRO A 129 37.15 -29.72 -11.71
C PRO A 129 37.30 -28.46 -10.84
N SER A 130 37.56 -27.31 -11.46
CA SER A 130 37.72 -26.02 -10.76
C SER A 130 36.40 -25.54 -10.16
N ALA A 131 36.46 -24.86 -9.01
CA ALA A 131 35.28 -24.31 -8.32
C ALA A 131 34.63 -23.14 -9.08
N VAL A 132 35.42 -22.41 -9.88
CA VAL A 132 35.01 -21.32 -10.75
C VAL A 132 35.39 -21.70 -12.18
N TYR A 133 34.54 -21.36 -13.15
CA TYR A 133 34.84 -21.53 -14.57
C TYR A 133 36.15 -20.80 -14.94
N ASP A 134 37.10 -21.54 -15.51
CA ASP A 134 38.42 -21.06 -15.89
C ASP A 134 38.63 -21.32 -17.39
N ASP A 135 38.62 -20.25 -18.18
CA ASP A 135 38.76 -20.30 -19.63
C ASP A 135 40.07 -20.96 -20.08
N ASN A 136 41.15 -20.82 -19.30
CA ASN A 136 42.44 -21.41 -19.68
C ASN A 136 42.43 -22.93 -19.55
N LYS A 137 41.63 -23.48 -18.61
CA LYS A 137 41.53 -24.91 -18.36
C LYS A 137 40.59 -25.60 -19.34
N TYR A 138 39.47 -24.97 -19.72
CA TYR A 138 38.48 -25.55 -20.64
C TYR A 138 38.75 -25.21 -22.11
N ARG A 139 39.93 -24.67 -22.42
CA ARG A 139 40.32 -24.27 -23.77
C ARG A 139 40.44 -25.50 -24.67
N LEU A 140 39.59 -25.57 -25.69
CA LEU A 140 39.73 -26.56 -26.75
C LEU A 140 41.01 -26.30 -27.56
N PRO A 141 41.68 -27.34 -28.08
CA PRO A 141 42.84 -27.16 -28.95
C PRO A 141 42.49 -26.24 -30.11
N ILE A 142 43.37 -25.27 -30.41
CA ILE A 142 43.11 -24.21 -31.40
C ILE A 142 42.78 -24.81 -32.78
N GLY A 143 43.37 -25.96 -33.13
CA GLY A 143 43.05 -26.67 -34.37
C GLY A 143 41.60 -27.16 -34.45
N VAL A 144 41.01 -27.59 -33.32
CA VAL A 144 39.63 -28.10 -33.27
C VAL A 144 38.63 -26.96 -33.43
N THR A 145 38.84 -25.82 -32.77
CA THR A 145 37.93 -24.67 -32.88
C THR A 145 37.96 -24.04 -34.27
N VAL A 146 39.14 -23.94 -34.88
CA VAL A 146 39.31 -23.46 -36.26
C VAL A 146 38.66 -24.43 -37.24
N PHE A 147 38.87 -25.75 -37.09
CA PHE A 147 38.24 -26.75 -37.95
C PHE A 147 36.71 -26.72 -37.84
N MET A 148 36.18 -26.67 -36.61
CA MET A 148 34.73 -26.61 -36.38
C MET A 148 34.13 -25.34 -36.99
N GLY A 149 34.81 -24.19 -36.86
CA GLY A 149 34.38 -22.92 -37.47
C GLY A 149 34.39 -22.94 -39.00
N VAL A 150 35.47 -23.43 -39.62
CA VAL A 150 35.57 -23.56 -41.09
C VAL A 150 34.53 -24.55 -41.62
N PHE A 151 34.32 -25.67 -40.94
CA PHE A 151 33.32 -26.67 -41.32
C PHE A 151 31.90 -26.10 -41.26
N LEU A 152 31.55 -25.40 -40.17
CA LEU A 152 30.25 -24.71 -40.04
C LEU A 152 30.07 -23.65 -41.14
N PHE A 153 31.13 -22.89 -41.44
CA PHE A 153 31.11 -21.88 -42.50
C PHE A 153 30.89 -22.49 -43.89
N VAL A 154 31.58 -23.58 -44.22
CA VAL A 154 31.43 -24.28 -45.51
C VAL A 154 30.03 -24.89 -45.65
N LEU A 155 29.50 -25.51 -44.57
CA LEU A 155 28.13 -26.03 -44.57
C LEU A 155 27.09 -24.94 -44.78
N LEU A 156 27.22 -23.82 -44.05
CA LEU A 156 26.32 -22.67 -44.21
C LEU A 156 26.41 -22.08 -45.62
N PHE A 157 27.62 -21.87 -46.14
CA PHE A 157 27.82 -21.33 -47.48
C PHE A 157 27.26 -22.26 -48.57
N SER A 158 27.48 -23.57 -48.45
CA SER A 158 26.91 -24.56 -49.37
C SER A 158 25.39 -24.61 -49.33
N SER A 159 24.77 -24.37 -48.16
CA SER A 159 23.30 -24.33 -48.02
C SER A 159 22.64 -23.05 -48.55
N VAL A 160 23.43 -22.00 -48.81
CA VAL A 160 22.95 -20.70 -49.33
C VAL A 160 23.20 -20.57 -50.84
N CYS A 161 24.25 -21.22 -51.35
CA CYS A 161 24.61 -21.18 -52.78
C CYS A 161 23.95 -22.27 -53.64
N PHE A 162 23.37 -23.31 -53.04
CA PHE A 162 22.50 -24.30 -53.68
C PHE A 162 21.04 -24.04 -53.31
#